data_AF-A0A1Q7Z721-F1
#
_entry.id   AF-A0A1Q7Z721-F1
#
_cell.length_a   1.000
_cell.length_b   1.000
_cell.length_c   1.000
_cell.angle_alpha   90.00
_cell.angle_beta   90.00
_cell.angle_gamma   90.00
#
_symmetry.space_group_name_H-M   'P 1'
#
loop_
_entity.id
_entity.type
_entity.pdbx_description
1 polymer ?
#
loop_
_entity_poly.entity_id
_entity_poly.type
_entity_poly.pdbx_seq_one_letter_code
_entity_poly.pdbx_strand_id
1 'polypeptide(L)'
;MLHAAGTLGAMRLSASILWPQAYDPTRLRDQLRGLGRAWSTMPEFRRDRPLFGSDGDPWTINVFGHGLFGSEIYARTRQCGHGIAASAAAVATTSFLWEYVVEAPYKRPSGVDLVWTPLGGAVFGELRFQLWRWLRGDPSNPVKSVLFIATDPFGELERRLFKTRC
;
A
#
# COMPACT_ATOMS: atom_id res chain seq x y z
N MET A 1 -4.14 11.92 2.57
CA MET A 1 -3.57 12.01 3.94
C MET A 1 -4.28 11.03 4.88
N LEU A 2 -5.54 11.26 5.25
CA LEU A 2 -6.32 10.36 6.14
C LEU A 2 -6.42 8.92 5.63
N HIS A 3 -6.81 8.73 4.36
CA HIS A 3 -6.90 7.41 3.75
C HIS A 3 -5.58 6.63 3.82
N ALA A 4 -4.47 7.24 3.40
CA ALA A 4 -3.15 6.61 3.45
C ALA A 4 -2.74 6.23 4.88
N ALA A 5 -2.96 7.12 5.85
CA ALA A 5 -2.68 6.82 7.26
C ALA A 5 -3.55 5.67 7.79
N GLY A 6 -4.83 5.64 7.43
CA GLY A 6 -5.75 4.55 7.75
C GLY A 6 -5.30 3.22 7.16
N THR A 7 -4.93 3.21 5.88
CA THR A 7 -4.42 2.02 5.17
C THR A 7 -3.13 1.50 5.82
N LEU A 8 -2.16 2.38 6.08
CA LEU A 8 -0.91 2.00 6.77
C LEU A 8 -1.18 1.43 8.17
N GLY A 9 -2.08 2.07 8.94
CA GLY A 9 -2.46 1.61 10.26
C GLY A 9 -3.14 0.24 10.23
N ALA A 10 -4.09 0.04 9.31
CA ALA A 10 -4.77 -1.23 9.12
C ALA A 10 -3.78 -2.34 8.73
N MET A 11 -2.89 -2.08 7.76
CA MET A 11 -1.84 -3.02 7.37
C MET A 11 -0.92 -3.37 8.53
N ARG A 12 -0.49 -2.38 9.33
CA ARG A 12 0.34 -2.61 10.51
C ARG A 12 -0.37 -3.51 11.51
N LEU A 13 -1.62 -3.23 11.84
CA LEU A 13 -2.41 -4.06 12.76
C LEU A 13 -2.58 -5.48 12.22
N SER A 14 -2.95 -5.62 10.95
CA SER A 14 -3.06 -6.92 10.28
C SER A 14 -1.74 -7.69 10.33
N ALA A 15 -0.59 -7.03 10.12
CA ALA A 15 0.71 -7.68 10.18
C ALA A 15 1.04 -8.23 11.57
N SER A 16 0.72 -7.49 12.65
CA SER A 16 0.87 -8.00 14.03
C SER A 16 -0.04 -9.18 14.35
N ILE A 17 -1.26 -9.21 13.79
CA ILE A 17 -2.23 -10.27 14.04
C ILE A 17 -1.87 -11.54 13.26
N LEU A 18 -1.50 -11.40 11.98
CA LEU A 18 -1.27 -12.51 11.07
C LEU A 18 0.15 -13.09 11.21
N TRP A 19 1.14 -12.25 11.54
CA TRP A 19 2.53 -12.67 11.73
C TRP A 19 3.11 -12.13 13.05
N PRO A 20 2.55 -12.52 14.21
CA PRO A 20 2.98 -12.02 15.51
C PRO A 20 4.46 -12.31 15.80
N GLN A 21 5.01 -13.40 15.27
CA GLN A 21 6.43 -13.74 15.38
C GLN A 21 7.36 -12.75 14.66
N ALA A 22 6.88 -12.08 13.61
CA ALA A 22 7.66 -11.12 12.84
C ALA A 22 7.37 -9.66 13.26
N TYR A 23 6.12 -9.37 13.66
CA TYR A 23 5.64 -8.02 14.01
C TYR A 23 5.15 -7.94 15.46
N ASP A 24 5.95 -8.41 16.42
CA ASP A 24 5.64 -8.37 17.86
C ASP A 24 5.75 -6.94 18.43
N PRO A 25 4.63 -6.27 18.77
CA PRO A 25 4.65 -4.88 19.22
C PRO A 25 5.26 -4.71 20.62
N THR A 26 5.49 -5.78 21.38
CA THR A 26 5.98 -5.71 22.76
C THR A 26 7.50 -5.55 22.85
N ARG A 27 8.25 -5.85 21.77
CA ARG A 27 9.72 -5.84 21.75
C ARG A 27 10.31 -4.46 21.47
N LEU A 28 10.05 -3.49 22.35
CA LEU A 28 10.42 -2.09 22.15
C LEU A 28 11.92 -1.86 21.89
N ARG A 29 12.81 -2.59 22.57
CA ARG A 29 14.26 -2.46 22.36
C ARG A 29 14.68 -2.88 20.96
N ASP A 30 14.12 -3.95 20.44
CA ASP A 30 14.43 -4.44 19.09
C ASP A 30 13.83 -3.52 18.04
N GLN A 31 12.65 -2.97 18.30
CA GLN A 31 12.01 -1.97 17.46
C GLN A 31 12.85 -0.70 17.29
N LEU A 32 13.41 -0.15 18.38
CA LEU A 32 14.29 1.01 18.31
C LEU A 32 15.58 0.70 17.53
N ARG A 33 16.14 -0.50 17.69
CA ARG A 33 17.29 -0.94 16.90
C ARG A 33 16.94 -1.12 15.43
N GLY A 34 15.78 -1.67 15.11
CA GLY A 34 15.26 -1.81 13.75
C GLY A 34 15.18 -0.46 13.06
N LEU A 35 14.53 0.51 13.72
CA LEU A 35 14.43 1.88 13.22
C LEU A 35 15.82 2.50 13.02
N GLY A 36 16.72 2.38 14.00
CA GLY A 36 18.09 2.87 13.85
C GLY A 36 18.83 2.24 12.65
N ARG A 37 18.65 0.94 12.40
CA ARG A 37 19.22 0.24 11.23
C ARG A 37 18.64 0.74 9.92
N ALA A 38 17.33 0.98 9.85
CA ALA A 38 16.67 1.45 8.63
C ALA A 38 17.27 2.77 8.12
N TRP A 39 17.66 3.67 9.02
CA TRP A 39 18.22 4.99 8.67
C TRP A 39 19.76 5.03 8.58
N SER A 40 20.45 3.96 8.98
CA SER A 40 21.92 3.87 8.94
C SER A 40 22.46 2.88 7.92
N THR A 41 21.59 2.07 7.32
CA THR A 41 21.96 1.06 6.33
C THR A 41 21.16 1.23 5.06
N MET A 42 21.76 0.85 3.92
CA MET A 42 21.05 0.85 2.64
C MET A 42 19.83 -0.08 2.68
N PRO A 43 18.82 0.08 1.83
CA PRO A 43 17.77 -0.93 1.66
C PRO A 43 18.33 -2.32 1.36
N GLU A 44 17.61 -3.35 1.77
CA GLU A 44 17.93 -4.74 1.45
C GLU A 44 17.65 -5.03 -0.02
N PHE A 45 18.66 -5.55 -0.71
CA PHE A 45 18.53 -6.00 -2.09
C PHE A 45 19.61 -7.08 -2.35
N ARG A 46 19.20 -8.34 -2.40
CA ARG A 46 20.09 -9.48 -2.62
C ARG A 46 20.11 -9.86 -4.09
N ARG A 47 21.30 -9.82 -4.69
CA ARG A 47 21.52 -10.05 -6.13
C ARG A 47 21.55 -11.53 -6.52
N ASP A 48 21.69 -12.42 -5.55
CA ASP A 48 21.67 -13.89 -5.72
C ASP A 48 20.26 -14.47 -5.83
N ARG A 49 19.22 -13.63 -5.79
CA ARG A 49 17.81 -14.04 -5.85
C ARG A 49 17.06 -13.36 -6.98
N PRO A 50 15.91 -13.91 -7.42
CA PRO A 50 15.02 -13.23 -8.35
C PRO A 50 14.60 -11.86 -7.83
N LEU A 51 14.35 -10.91 -8.73
CA LEU A 51 14.07 -9.50 -8.41
C LEU A 51 13.04 -9.34 -7.28
N PHE A 52 11.88 -9.99 -7.39
CA PHE A 52 10.78 -9.90 -6.42
C PHE A 52 10.95 -10.77 -5.18
N GLY A 53 12.05 -11.50 -5.03
CA GLY A 53 12.42 -12.19 -3.78
C GLY A 53 13.76 -11.71 -3.23
N SER A 54 14.22 -10.55 -3.72
CA SER A 54 15.56 -10.02 -3.43
C SER A 54 15.70 -9.56 -1.98
N ASP A 55 14.61 -9.27 -1.28
CA ASP A 55 14.60 -8.83 0.12
C ASP A 55 14.46 -9.98 1.13
N GLY A 56 13.71 -11.04 0.81
CA GLY A 56 13.36 -12.03 1.83
C GLY A 56 12.05 -12.69 1.53
N ASP A 57 11.15 -11.88 0.99
CA ASP A 57 9.73 -12.16 1.02
C ASP A 57 9.33 -13.00 -0.21
N PRO A 58 8.23 -13.75 -0.12
CA PRO A 58 7.68 -14.47 -1.25
C PRO A 58 7.34 -13.49 -2.38
N TRP A 59 7.77 -13.80 -3.61
CA TRP A 59 7.54 -12.94 -4.78
C TRP A 59 6.08 -12.52 -4.99
N THR A 60 5.12 -13.34 -4.55
CA THR A 60 3.69 -13.03 -4.64
C THR A 60 3.30 -11.85 -3.75
N ILE A 61 3.94 -11.69 -2.59
CA ILE A 61 3.74 -10.55 -1.69
C ILE A 61 4.28 -9.29 -2.35
N ASN A 62 5.51 -9.33 -2.86
CA ASN A 62 6.11 -8.17 -3.54
C ASN A 62 5.31 -7.82 -4.80
N VAL A 63 4.95 -8.78 -5.65
CA VAL A 63 4.22 -8.48 -6.89
C VAL A 63 2.79 -8.01 -6.61
N PHE A 64 1.98 -8.84 -5.93
CA PHE A 64 0.56 -8.59 -5.74
C PHE A 64 0.25 -7.81 -4.48
N GLY A 65 0.90 -8.11 -3.36
CA GLY A 65 0.68 -7.38 -2.11
C GLY A 65 1.07 -5.90 -2.23
N HIS A 66 2.33 -5.61 -2.60
CA HIS A 66 2.77 -4.22 -2.79
C HIS A 66 2.10 -3.56 -3.99
N GLY A 67 1.84 -4.31 -5.06
CA GLY A 67 1.06 -3.80 -6.18
C GLY A 67 -0.35 -3.36 -5.78
N LEU A 68 -1.07 -4.17 -5.00
CA LEU A 68 -2.41 -3.85 -4.51
C LEU A 68 -2.38 -2.70 -3.50
N PHE A 69 -1.42 -2.70 -2.58
CA PHE A 69 -1.22 -1.60 -1.64
C PHE A 69 -0.98 -0.27 -2.37
N GLY A 70 -0.04 -0.25 -3.32
CA GLY A 70 0.21 0.94 -4.13
C GLY A 70 -1.01 1.35 -4.95
N SER A 71 -1.79 0.37 -5.46
CA SER A 71 -3.00 0.63 -6.24
C SER A 71 -4.08 1.33 -5.43
N GLU A 72 -4.20 1.03 -4.14
CA GLU A 72 -5.18 1.62 -3.24
C GLU A 72 -4.93 3.12 -3.08
N ILE A 73 -3.68 3.48 -2.75
CA ILE A 73 -3.23 4.86 -2.61
C ILE A 73 -3.34 5.61 -3.94
N TYR A 74 -2.92 4.99 -5.04
CA TYR A 74 -3.00 5.60 -6.36
C TYR A 74 -4.45 5.87 -6.76
N ALA A 75 -5.31 4.84 -6.72
CA ALA A 75 -6.70 4.94 -7.14
C ALA A 75 -7.45 5.98 -6.32
N ARG A 76 -7.28 6.01 -5.00
CA ARG A 76 -7.90 7.05 -4.16
C ARG A 76 -7.44 8.45 -4.54
N THR A 77 -6.15 8.64 -4.80
CA THR A 77 -5.60 9.93 -5.22
C THR A 77 -6.19 10.37 -6.57
N ARG A 78 -6.38 9.44 -7.52
CA ARG A 78 -7.06 9.72 -8.80
C ARG A 78 -8.54 10.06 -8.61
N GLN A 79 -9.24 9.34 -7.73
CA GLN A 79 -10.65 9.62 -7.39
C GLN A 79 -10.83 11.01 -6.75
N CYS A 80 -9.81 11.52 -6.07
CA CYS A 80 -9.74 12.90 -5.58
C CYS A 80 -9.50 13.96 -6.67
N GLY A 81 -9.35 13.56 -7.93
CA GLY A 81 -9.14 14.48 -9.05
C GLY A 81 -7.68 14.80 -9.37
N HIS A 82 -6.71 14.14 -8.72
CA HIS A 82 -5.29 14.35 -9.02
C HIS A 82 -4.85 13.62 -10.31
N GLY A 83 -3.81 14.16 -10.95
CA GLY A 83 -3.16 13.59 -12.14
C GLY A 83 -2.32 12.34 -11.86
N ILE A 84 -1.90 11.64 -12.91
CA ILE A 84 -1.07 10.42 -12.85
C ILE A 84 0.20 10.64 -12.03
N ALA A 85 0.94 11.72 -12.31
CA ALA A 85 2.20 12.02 -11.64
C ALA A 85 2.03 12.26 -10.13
N ALA A 86 1.00 13.03 -9.76
CA ALA A 86 0.69 13.29 -8.35
C ALA A 86 0.26 11.99 -7.63
N SER A 87 -0.51 11.13 -8.29
CA SER A 87 -0.88 9.83 -7.73
C SER A 87 0.33 8.90 -7.57
N ALA A 88 1.23 8.83 -8.56
CA ALA A 88 2.46 8.03 -8.45
C ALA A 88 3.37 8.55 -7.33
N ALA A 89 3.51 9.87 -7.18
CA ALA A 89 4.26 10.49 -6.09
C ALA A 89 3.63 10.18 -4.72
N ALA A 90 2.30 10.14 -4.62
CA ALA A 90 1.61 9.75 -3.40
C ALA A 90 1.91 8.29 -3.02
N VAL A 91 1.94 7.37 -3.99
CA VAL A 91 2.34 5.98 -3.75
C VAL A 91 3.80 5.89 -3.30
N ALA A 92 4.72 6.54 -4.02
CA ALA A 92 6.14 6.53 -3.67
C ALA A 92 6.38 7.06 -2.24
N THR A 93 5.71 8.16 -1.88
CA THR A 93 5.76 8.72 -0.52
C THR A 93 5.21 7.73 0.50
N THR A 94 4.09 7.08 0.20
CA THR A 94 3.44 6.16 1.15
C THR A 94 4.23 4.86 1.31
N SER A 95 4.84 4.36 0.23
CA SER A 95 5.77 3.22 0.24
C SER A 95 7.02 3.55 1.07
N PHE A 96 7.60 4.74 0.87
CA PHE A 96 8.73 5.19 1.69
C PHE A 96 8.37 5.22 3.19
N LEU A 97 7.21 5.79 3.55
CA LEU A 97 6.74 5.82 4.94
C LEU A 97 6.50 4.42 5.50
N TRP A 98 5.96 3.50 4.70
CA TRP A 98 5.81 2.11 5.12
C TRP A 98 7.17 1.50 5.48
N GLU A 99 8.11 1.51 4.53
CA GLU A 99 9.42 0.86 4.67
C GLU A 99 10.28 1.49 5.78
N TYR A 100 10.37 2.82 5.84
CA TYR A 100 11.31 3.51 6.72
C TYR A 100 10.74 3.92 8.09
N VAL A 101 9.41 3.85 8.27
CA VAL A 101 8.77 4.28 9.51
C VAL A 101 7.90 3.18 10.12
N VAL A 102 7.00 2.59 9.34
CA VAL A 102 6.01 1.64 9.87
C VAL A 102 6.59 0.23 10.06
N GLU A 103 7.35 -0.24 9.07
CA GLU A 103 7.94 -1.59 9.03
C GLU A 103 9.38 -1.62 9.55
N ALA A 104 10.13 -0.52 9.39
CA ALA A 104 11.50 -0.35 9.87
C ALA A 104 11.79 -0.89 11.29
N PRO A 105 10.88 -0.82 12.28
CA PRO A 105 11.16 -1.41 13.58
C PRO A 105 11.36 -2.95 13.55
N TYR A 106 10.86 -3.64 12.54
CA TYR A 106 10.82 -5.10 12.45
C TYR A 106 11.72 -5.64 11.32
N LYS A 107 11.69 -5.00 10.15
CA LYS A 107 12.48 -5.39 8.99
C LYS A 107 13.35 -4.25 8.48
N ARG A 108 14.41 -4.60 7.76
CA ARG A 108 15.21 -3.61 7.01
C ARG A 108 14.38 -3.16 5.80
N PRO A 109 14.40 -1.86 5.43
CA PRO A 109 13.69 -1.37 4.25
C PRO A 109 14.02 -2.19 3.00
N SER A 110 13.00 -2.59 2.24
CA SER A 110 13.15 -3.38 1.02
C SER A 110 13.44 -2.49 -0.20
N GLY A 111 14.57 -2.76 -0.87
CA GLY A 111 14.95 -2.03 -2.08
C GLY A 111 14.03 -2.31 -3.26
N VAL A 112 13.53 -3.54 -3.38
CA VAL A 112 12.60 -3.90 -4.45
C VAL A 112 11.23 -3.25 -4.21
N ASP A 113 10.77 -3.18 -2.96
CA ASP A 113 9.45 -2.65 -2.66
C ASP A 113 9.38 -1.13 -2.80
N LEU A 114 10.45 -0.41 -2.47
CA LEU A 114 10.59 1.03 -2.73
C LEU A 114 10.45 1.38 -4.23
N VAL A 115 10.78 0.44 -5.12
CA VAL A 115 10.70 0.62 -6.58
C VAL A 115 9.40 0.06 -7.14
N TRP A 116 9.03 -1.16 -6.75
CA TRP A 116 7.89 -1.85 -7.33
C TRP A 116 6.56 -1.32 -6.80
N THR A 117 6.43 -0.99 -5.51
CA THR A 117 5.19 -0.44 -4.95
C THR A 117 4.66 0.77 -5.74
N PRO A 118 5.47 1.80 -6.06
CA PRO A 118 5.00 2.92 -6.88
C PRO A 118 4.70 2.53 -8.34
N LEU A 119 5.50 1.66 -8.96
CA LEU A 119 5.30 1.25 -10.36
C LEU A 119 4.09 0.35 -10.53
N GLY A 120 4.04 -0.77 -9.81
CA GLY A 120 2.91 -1.69 -9.78
C GLY A 120 1.65 -1.00 -9.28
N GLY A 121 1.78 -0.14 -8.27
CA GLY A 121 0.68 0.68 -7.77
C GLY A 121 0.11 1.64 -8.81
N ALA A 122 0.94 2.27 -9.64
CA ALA A 122 0.45 3.11 -10.74
C ALA A 122 -0.28 2.29 -11.82
N VAL A 123 0.26 1.12 -12.20
CA VAL A 123 -0.36 0.25 -13.20
C VAL A 123 -1.71 -0.28 -12.71
N PHE A 124 -1.73 -0.98 -11.58
CA PHE A 124 -2.97 -1.54 -11.03
C PHE A 124 -3.94 -0.45 -10.57
N GLY A 125 -3.42 0.65 -10.03
CA GLY A 125 -4.23 1.78 -9.57
C GLY A 125 -4.93 2.51 -10.71
N GLU A 126 -4.27 2.74 -11.85
CA GLU A 126 -4.94 3.36 -13.00
C GLU A 126 -6.00 2.42 -13.57
N LEU A 127 -5.74 1.11 -13.67
CA LEU A 127 -6.74 0.13 -14.08
C LEU A 127 -7.97 0.16 -13.16
N ARG A 128 -7.76 0.15 -11.84
CA ARG A 128 -8.83 0.27 -10.83
C ARG A 128 -9.59 1.59 -10.95
N PHE A 129 -8.90 2.70 -11.18
CA PHE A 129 -9.52 4.00 -11.37
C PHE A 129 -10.40 4.06 -12.62
N GLN A 130 -9.93 3.55 -13.76
CA GLN A 130 -10.73 3.52 -15.00
C GLN A 130 -11.95 2.62 -14.85
N LEU A 131 -11.80 1.45 -14.20
CA LEU A 131 -12.93 0.59 -13.86
C LEU A 131 -13.94 1.32 -12.95
N TRP A 132 -13.46 1.99 -11.91
CA TRP A 132 -14.30 2.80 -11.02
C TRP A 132 -15.08 3.90 -11.76
N ARG A 133 -14.43 4.60 -12.71
CA ARG A 133 -15.10 5.64 -13.52
C ARG A 133 -16.20 5.05 -14.39
N TRP A 134 -15.94 3.91 -15.02
CA TRP A 134 -16.92 3.21 -15.84
C TRP A 134 -18.13 2.74 -15.02
N LEU A 135 -17.88 2.17 -13.84
CA LEU A 135 -18.93 1.71 -12.92
C LEU A 135 -19.81 2.86 -12.43
N ARG A 136 -19.22 4.04 -12.15
CA ARG A 136 -19.95 5.23 -11.69
C ARG A 136 -20.87 5.85 -12.75
N GLY A 137 -20.67 5.54 -14.03
CA GLY A 137 -21.45 6.13 -15.12
C GLY A 137 -22.90 5.63 -15.22
N ASP A 138 -23.26 4.58 -14.50
CA ASP A 138 -24.59 3.96 -14.55
C ASP A 138 -24.96 3.33 -13.19
N PRO A 139 -25.32 4.18 -12.20
CA PRO A 139 -25.64 3.73 -10.85
C PRO A 139 -26.97 2.98 -10.73
N SER A 140 -27.85 3.06 -11.75
CA SER A 140 -29.11 2.31 -11.80
C SER A 140 -28.92 0.81 -12.01
N ASN A 141 -27.76 0.38 -12.50
CA ASN A 141 -27.47 -1.02 -12.75
C ASN A 141 -27.02 -1.71 -11.45
N PRO A 142 -27.76 -2.75 -10.96
CA PRO A 142 -27.45 -3.41 -9.70
C PRO A 142 -26.10 -4.17 -9.76
N VAL A 143 -25.74 -4.72 -10.92
CA VAL A 143 -24.46 -5.42 -11.10
C VAL A 143 -23.29 -4.44 -11.00
N LYS A 144 -23.40 -3.28 -11.66
CA LYS A 144 -22.38 -2.23 -11.55
C LYS A 144 -22.27 -1.68 -10.13
N SER A 145 -23.38 -1.57 -9.41
CA SER A 145 -23.38 -1.15 -8.00
C SER A 145 -22.61 -2.11 -7.10
N VAL A 146 -22.80 -3.43 -7.27
CA VAL A 146 -22.05 -4.45 -6.52
C VAL A 146 -20.57 -4.40 -6.89
N LEU A 147 -20.24 -4.35 -8.19
CA LEU A 147 -18.86 -4.26 -8.66
C LEU A 147 -18.16 -2.97 -8.19
N PHE A 148 -18.90 -1.86 -8.08
CA PHE A 148 -18.38 -0.59 -7.58
C PHE A 148 -17.88 -0.72 -6.14
N ILE A 149 -18.68 -1.36 -5.28
CA ILE A 149 -18.30 -1.62 -3.89
C ILE A 149 -17.11 -2.59 -3.83
N ALA A 150 -17.11 -3.65 -4.66
CA ALA A 150 -16.03 -4.63 -4.68
C ALA A 150 -14.68 -4.06 -5.15
N THR A 151 -14.69 -3.07 -6.04
CA THR A 151 -13.48 -2.48 -6.62
C THR A 151 -12.82 -1.44 -5.70
N ASP A 152 -13.61 -0.81 -4.81
CA ASP A 152 -13.16 0.25 -3.90
C ASP A 152 -13.85 0.13 -2.52
N PRO A 153 -13.66 -0.99 -1.80
CA PRO A 153 -14.37 -1.24 -0.54
C PRO A 153 -13.97 -0.25 0.55
N PHE A 154 -12.69 0.10 0.66
CA PHE A 154 -12.22 1.07 1.65
C PHE A 154 -12.66 2.49 1.31
N GLY A 155 -12.54 2.89 0.04
CA GLY A 155 -13.01 4.21 -0.38
C GLY A 155 -14.52 4.36 -0.19
N GLU A 156 -15.31 3.31 -0.37
CA GLU A 156 -16.75 3.32 -0.13
C GLU A 156 -17.11 3.37 1.36
N LEU A 157 -16.42 2.58 2.17
CA LEU A 157 -16.56 2.62 3.63
C LEU A 157 -16.31 4.05 4.16
N GLU A 158 -15.23 4.69 3.72
CA GLU A 158 -14.93 6.06 4.10
C GLU A 158 -15.99 7.06 3.65
N ARG A 159 -16.47 6.95 2.41
CA ARG A 159 -17.54 7.84 1.89
C ARG A 159 -18.80 7.74 2.74
N ARG A 160 -19.15 6.54 3.21
CA ARG A 160 -20.33 6.31 4.06
C ARG A 160 -20.12 6.78 5.50
N LEU A 161 -18.98 6.49 6.10
CA LEU A 161 -18.70 6.80 7.51
C LEU A 161 -18.38 8.29 7.71
N PHE A 162 -17.56 8.86 6.84
CA PHE A 162 -16.99 10.20 7.02
C PHE A 162 -17.56 11.24 6.06
N LYS A 163 -18.51 10.87 5.19
CA LYS A 163 -19.14 11.76 4.18
C LYS A 163 -18.11 12.47 3.30
N THR A 164 -17.01 11.79 3.03
CA THR A 164 -15.91 12.25 2.19
C THR A 164 -16.32 12.26 0.71
N ARG A 165 -15.81 13.22 -0.07
CA ARG A 165 -16.05 13.27 -1.54
C ARG A 165 -15.09 12.34 -2.29
N CYS A 166 -13.89 12.33 -1.74
CA CYS A 166 -12.81 11.36 -1.66
C CYS A 166 -12.15 11.66 -0.28
#